data_AF-A0A1Q7YCB4-F1
#
_entry.id   AF-A0A1Q7YCB4-F1
#
_cell.length_a   1.000
_cell.length_b   1.000
_cell.length_c   1.000
_cell.angle_alpha   90.00
_cell.angle_beta   90.00
_cell.angle_gamma   90.00
#
_symmetry.space_group_name_H-M   'P 1'
#
loop_
_entity.id
_entity.type
_entity.pdbx_description
1 polymer ?
#
loop_
_entity_poly.entity_id
_entity_poly.type
_entity_poly.pdbx_seq_one_letter_code
_entity_poly.pdbx_strand_id
1 'polypeptide(L)'
;MPSATWEAWNEKHKNDPDFKIRRRDATRRYRARHPDRNKLIQKSANLVTKFKIDLFAFREMVEARQGKCDICGRYEGESLCVDHNHKNDKIRGLLCSNCNHAIGLFEDDPNRVSSAVNYLCRNYNGAKDKVLENWPNIQRRSIFEKNGDEEHFE
;
A
#
# COMPACT_ATOMS: atom_id res chain seq x y z
N MET A 1 41.45 -16.83 -21.93
CA MET A 1 40.46 -16.96 -23.02
C MET A 1 39.98 -15.57 -23.38
N PRO A 2 40.07 -15.10 -24.63
CA PRO A 2 39.60 -13.76 -24.96
C PRO A 2 38.08 -13.74 -24.94
N SER A 3 37.49 -12.90 -24.09
CA SER A 3 36.05 -12.64 -24.11
C SER A 3 35.69 -12.05 -25.47
N ALA A 4 34.70 -12.62 -26.15
CA ALA A 4 34.18 -12.05 -27.39
C ALA A 4 33.89 -10.55 -27.19
N THR A 5 34.49 -9.70 -28.02
CA THR A 5 34.32 -8.26 -27.95
C THR A 5 32.87 -7.87 -28.28
N TRP A 6 32.42 -6.72 -27.77
CA TRP A 6 31.08 -6.19 -28.06
C TRP A 6 30.81 -6.09 -29.57
N GLU A 7 31.85 -5.76 -30.34
CA GLU A 7 31.82 -5.67 -31.81
C GLU A 7 31.52 -7.02 -32.46
N ALA A 8 32.22 -8.08 -32.07
CA ALA A 8 31.99 -9.44 -32.58
C ALA A 8 30.59 -9.97 -32.20
N TRP A 9 30.08 -9.59 -31.02
CA TRP A 9 28.74 -9.96 -30.59
C TRP A 9 27.65 -9.23 -31.39
N ASN A 10 27.84 -7.93 -31.67
CA ASN A 10 26.91 -7.14 -32.47
C ASN A 10 26.85 -7.61 -33.92
N GLU A 11 28.00 -7.85 -34.54
CA GLU A 11 28.10 -8.33 -35.92
C GLU A 11 27.33 -9.64 -36.13
N LYS A 12 27.38 -10.54 -35.14
CA LYS A 12 26.69 -11.84 -35.17
C LYS A 12 25.15 -11.74 -35.15
N HIS A 13 24.60 -10.69 -34.53
CA HIS A 13 23.15 -10.60 -34.28
C HIS A 13 22.48 -9.43 -35.02
N LYS A 14 23.23 -8.56 -35.70
CA LYS A 14 22.69 -7.35 -36.37
C LYS A 14 21.63 -7.65 -37.43
N ASN A 15 21.70 -8.82 -38.07
CA ASN A 15 20.84 -9.22 -39.18
C ASN A 15 19.84 -10.35 -38.81
N ASP A 16 19.73 -10.73 -37.53
CA ASP A 16 18.77 -11.74 -37.09
C ASP A 16 17.47 -11.05 -36.64
N PRO A 17 16.39 -11.10 -37.45
CA PRO A 17 15.13 -10.41 -37.15
C PRO A 17 14.45 -10.98 -35.88
N ASP A 18 14.69 -12.25 -35.59
CA ASP A 18 14.09 -12.97 -34.47
C ASP A 18 14.95 -12.90 -33.21
N PHE A 19 16.16 -12.36 -33.28
CA PHE A 19 17.06 -12.23 -32.14
C PHE A 19 16.40 -11.50 -30.97
N LYS A 20 15.71 -10.39 -31.25
CA LYS A 20 14.97 -9.63 -30.23
C LYS A 20 13.85 -10.46 -29.62
N ILE A 21 13.16 -11.26 -30.42
CA ILE A 21 12.06 -12.14 -29.98
C ILE A 21 12.61 -13.25 -29.07
N ARG A 22 13.65 -13.97 -29.50
CA ARG A 22 14.31 -15.03 -28.73
C ARG A 22 14.89 -14.49 -27.42
N ARG A 23 15.52 -13.30 -27.45
CA ARG A 23 16.07 -12.65 -26.24
C ARG A 23 14.97 -12.27 -25.26
N ARG A 24 13.84 -11.72 -25.73
CA ARG A 24 12.67 -11.41 -24.90
C ARG A 24 12.09 -12.68 -24.27
N ASP A 25 11.94 -13.73 -25.06
CA ASP A 25 11.41 -15.01 -24.59
C ASP A 25 12.33 -15.69 -23.57
N ALA A 26 13.64 -15.72 -23.83
CA ALA A 26 14.65 -16.21 -22.90
C ALA A 26 14.61 -15.42 -21.57
N THR A 27 14.49 -14.09 -21.65
CA THR A 27 14.35 -13.23 -20.46
C THR A 27 13.06 -13.56 -19.69
N ARG A 28 11.93 -13.73 -20.39
CA ARG A 28 10.64 -14.12 -19.79
C ARG A 28 10.75 -15.48 -19.08
N ARG A 29 11.31 -16.50 -19.73
CA ARG A 29 11.52 -17.84 -19.16
C ARG A 29 12.48 -17.83 -17.98
N TYR A 30 13.54 -17.03 -18.04
CA TYR A 30 14.43 -16.83 -16.91
C TYR A 30 13.68 -16.18 -15.75
N ARG A 31 12.85 -15.17 -16.02
CA ARG A 31 12.09 -14.49 -14.97
C ARG A 31 11.10 -15.41 -14.26
N ALA A 32 10.41 -16.25 -15.03
CA ALA A 32 9.48 -17.25 -14.51
C ALA A 32 10.17 -18.32 -13.64
N ARG A 33 11.42 -18.69 -13.95
CA ARG A 33 12.21 -19.66 -13.16
C ARG A 33 12.86 -19.08 -11.91
N HIS A 34 12.95 -17.75 -11.79
CA HIS A 34 13.59 -17.08 -10.65
C HIS A 34 12.68 -15.99 -10.06
N PRO A 35 11.44 -16.31 -9.66
CA PRO A 35 10.46 -15.31 -9.21
C PRO A 35 10.96 -14.52 -8.00
N ASP A 36 11.57 -15.19 -7.02
CA ASP A 36 12.04 -14.53 -5.78
C ASP A 36 13.15 -13.51 -6.05
N ARG A 37 14.12 -13.88 -6.90
CA ARG A 37 15.20 -12.97 -7.29
C ARG A 37 14.66 -11.73 -8.00
N ASN A 38 13.73 -11.92 -8.93
CA ASN A 38 13.14 -10.78 -9.65
C ASN A 38 12.28 -9.92 -8.76
N LYS A 39 11.53 -10.52 -7.83
CA LYS A 39 10.75 -9.80 -6.82
C LYS A 39 11.67 -8.94 -5.95
N LEU A 40 12.81 -9.47 -5.51
CA LEU A 40 13.79 -8.73 -4.73
C LEU A 40 14.41 -7.57 -5.53
N ILE A 41 14.84 -7.82 -6.76
CA ILE A 41 15.40 -6.77 -7.64
C ILE A 41 14.37 -5.66 -7.86
N GLN A 42 13.12 -6.03 -8.17
CA GLN A 42 12.05 -5.06 -8.39
C GLN A 42 11.74 -4.27 -7.12
N LYS A 43 11.71 -4.93 -5.97
CA LYS A 43 11.51 -4.29 -4.66
C LYS A 43 12.62 -3.28 -4.39
N SER A 44 13.89 -3.69 -4.48
CA SER A 44 15.03 -2.79 -4.26
C SER A 44 15.02 -1.59 -5.22
N ALA A 45 14.69 -1.80 -6.50
CA ALA A 45 14.57 -0.71 -7.46
C ALA A 45 13.43 0.26 -7.10
N ASN A 46 12.27 -0.25 -6.69
CA ASN A 46 11.14 0.58 -6.26
C ASN A 46 11.47 1.39 -5.00
N LEU A 47 12.17 0.79 -4.03
CA LEU A 47 12.64 1.46 -2.81
C LEU A 47 13.47 2.70 -3.15
N VAL A 48 14.45 2.56 -4.02
CA VAL A 48 15.34 3.66 -4.40
C VAL A 48 14.60 4.70 -5.24
N THR A 49 13.83 4.27 -6.24
CA THR A 49 13.24 5.19 -7.22
C THR A 49 12.07 5.98 -6.64
N LYS A 50 11.17 5.33 -5.91
CA LYS A 50 9.94 5.94 -5.38
C LYS A 50 10.13 6.54 -4.00
N PHE A 51 10.85 5.83 -3.12
CA PHE A 51 10.90 6.17 -1.70
C PHE A 51 12.26 6.74 -1.27
N LYS A 52 13.23 6.81 -2.18
CA LYS A 52 14.59 7.34 -1.94
C LYS A 52 15.31 6.66 -0.76
N ILE A 53 14.99 5.38 -0.53
CA ILE A 53 15.66 4.52 0.47
C ILE A 53 16.19 3.27 -0.21
N ASP A 54 17.23 2.66 0.35
CA ASP A 54 17.70 1.37 -0.11
C ASP A 54 17.03 0.21 0.66
N LEU A 55 17.43 -1.02 0.32
CA LEU A 55 16.89 -2.22 0.97
C LEU A 55 17.31 -2.32 2.44
N PHE A 56 18.46 -1.78 2.81
CA PHE A 56 18.96 -1.82 4.17
C PHE A 56 18.13 -0.92 5.08
N ALA A 57 17.95 0.35 4.69
CA ALA A 57 17.08 1.29 5.39
C ALA A 57 15.63 0.78 5.50
N PHE A 58 15.10 0.14 4.45
CA PHE A 58 13.78 -0.51 4.54
C PHE A 58 13.74 -1.60 5.61
N ARG A 59 14.77 -2.44 5.71
CA ARG A 59 14.84 -3.50 6.73
C ARG A 59 14.96 -2.93 8.13
N GLU A 60 15.76 -1.89 8.34
CA GLU A 60 15.83 -1.18 9.62
C GLU A 60 14.45 -0.64 10.04
N MET A 61 13.71 -0.06 9.09
CA MET A 61 12.34 0.41 9.36
C MET A 61 11.39 -0.74 9.75
N VAL A 62 11.52 -1.91 9.12
CA VAL A 62 10.75 -3.12 9.43
C VAL A 62 11.10 -3.63 10.84
N GLU A 63 12.38 -3.73 11.15
CA GLU A 63 12.88 -4.19 12.46
C GLU A 63 12.46 -3.27 13.59
N ALA A 64 12.55 -1.95 13.39
CA ALA A 64 12.09 -0.94 14.36
C ALA A 64 10.60 -1.11 14.73
N ARG A 65 9.80 -1.67 13.82
CA ARG A 65 8.36 -1.96 14.01
C ARG A 65 8.09 -3.41 14.39
N GLN A 66 9.13 -4.20 14.62
CA GLN A 66 9.04 -5.65 14.86
C GLN A 66 8.24 -6.37 13.75
N GLY A 67 8.35 -5.89 12.52
CA GLY A 67 7.59 -6.40 11.37
C GLY A 67 6.08 -6.15 11.43
N LYS A 68 5.59 -5.19 12.23
CA LYS A 68 4.16 -4.89 12.40
C LYS A 68 3.72 -3.64 11.62
N CYS A 69 2.46 -3.65 11.21
CA CYS A 69 1.79 -2.51 10.58
C CYS A 69 1.60 -1.35 11.57
N ASP A 70 1.94 -0.12 11.16
CA ASP A 70 1.80 1.09 11.97
C ASP A 70 0.33 1.45 12.31
N ILE A 71 -0.64 0.95 11.54
CA ILE A 71 -2.07 1.21 11.77
C ILE A 71 -2.73 0.11 12.62
N CYS A 72 -2.64 -1.15 12.20
CA CYS A 72 -3.41 -2.24 12.81
C CYS A 72 -2.57 -3.18 13.69
N GLY A 73 -1.25 -2.98 13.77
CA GLY A 73 -0.34 -3.82 14.55
C GLY A 73 -0.15 -5.26 14.05
N ARG A 74 -0.78 -5.64 12.93
CA ARG A 74 -0.62 -6.97 12.32
C ARG A 74 0.82 -7.17 11.87
N TYR A 75 1.39 -8.33 12.24
CA TYR A 75 2.71 -8.75 11.76
C TYR A 75 2.67 -9.18 10.30
N GLU A 76 3.54 -8.60 9.46
CA GLU A 76 3.77 -9.01 8.07
C GLU A 76 5.27 -9.10 7.70
N GLY A 77 6.18 -8.81 8.64
CA GLY A 77 7.62 -8.85 8.41
C GLY A 77 8.04 -7.94 7.25
N GLU A 78 8.86 -8.45 6.33
CA GLU A 78 9.27 -7.69 5.14
C GLU A 78 8.16 -7.52 4.08
N SER A 79 6.95 -8.07 4.27
CA SER A 79 5.83 -7.88 3.34
C SER A 79 5.11 -6.55 3.52
N LEU A 80 5.50 -5.76 4.54
CA LEU A 80 5.00 -4.41 4.74
C LEU A 80 5.24 -3.51 3.50
N CYS A 81 4.24 -2.69 3.23
CA CYS A 81 4.24 -1.67 2.20
C CYS A 81 4.76 -0.35 2.78
N VAL A 82 5.56 0.38 2.00
CA VAL A 82 5.97 1.74 2.35
C VAL A 82 4.84 2.70 2.02
N ASP A 83 4.33 3.37 3.03
CA ASP A 83 3.30 4.40 2.90
C ASP A 83 3.94 5.78 2.86
N HIS A 84 3.49 6.64 1.95
CA HIS A 84 4.07 7.97 1.72
C HIS A 84 2.99 8.97 1.35
N ASN A 85 3.25 10.24 1.63
CA ASN A 85 2.34 11.32 1.27
C ASN A 85 2.54 11.70 -0.20
N HIS A 86 1.51 11.51 -1.02
CA HIS A 86 1.54 11.80 -2.47
C HIS A 86 1.74 13.28 -2.85
N LYS A 87 1.74 14.22 -1.88
CA LYS A 87 1.98 15.65 -2.13
C LYS A 87 3.43 16.08 -1.93
N ASN A 88 4.20 15.35 -1.11
CA ASN A 88 5.56 15.77 -0.73
C ASN A 88 6.57 14.60 -0.68
N ASP A 89 6.16 13.41 -1.10
CA ASP A 89 6.94 12.17 -1.13
C ASP A 89 7.54 11.73 0.21
N LYS A 90 7.13 12.35 1.34
CA LYS A 90 7.61 11.95 2.66
C LYS A 90 6.96 10.65 3.10
N ILE A 91 7.78 9.72 3.55
CA ILE A 91 7.34 8.46 4.13
C ILE A 91 6.54 8.74 5.41
N ARG A 92 5.34 8.17 5.51
CA ARG A 92 4.50 8.20 6.72
C ARG A 92 4.80 7.01 7.62
N GLY A 93 5.02 5.83 7.04
CA GLY A 93 5.26 4.61 7.81
C GLY A 93 5.27 3.33 6.98
N LEU A 94 5.15 2.19 7.68
CA LEU A 94 5.03 0.87 7.09
C LEU A 94 3.68 0.24 7.43
N LEU A 95 2.94 -0.19 6.40
CA LEU A 95 1.58 -0.69 6.53
C LEU A 95 1.44 -2.10 5.97
N CYS A 96 0.52 -2.89 6.51
CA CYS A 96 0.08 -4.11 5.83
C CYS A 96 -0.66 -3.76 4.54
N SER A 97 -0.74 -4.73 3.63
CA SER A 97 -1.40 -4.53 2.32
C SER A 97 -2.83 -3.99 2.44
N ASN A 98 -3.62 -4.51 3.38
CA ASN A 98 -5.01 -4.09 3.60
C ASN A 98 -5.12 -2.64 4.09
N CYS A 99 -4.31 -2.24 5.08
CA CYS A 99 -4.32 -0.88 5.59
C CYS A 99 -3.85 0.12 4.53
N ASN A 100 -2.80 -0.22 3.78
CA ASN A 100 -2.31 0.62 2.69
C ASN A 100 -3.38 0.84 1.61
N HIS A 101 -4.10 -0.22 1.22
CA HIS A 101 -5.21 -0.10 0.26
C HIS A 101 -6.36 0.72 0.83
N ALA A 102 -6.73 0.53 2.09
CA ALA A 102 -7.80 1.30 2.72
C ALA A 102 -7.52 2.80 2.69
N ILE A 103 -6.28 3.23 2.99
CA ILE A 103 -5.89 4.65 2.88
C ILE A 103 -6.04 5.16 1.44
N GLY A 104 -5.61 4.38 0.45
CA GLY A 104 -5.77 4.72 -0.97
C GLY A 104 -7.25 4.82 -1.41
N LEU A 105 -8.12 3.95 -0.90
CA LEU A 105 -9.57 4.01 -1.16
C LEU A 105 -10.23 5.26 -0.60
N PHE A 106 -9.66 5.84 0.47
CA PHE A 106 -10.06 7.14 0.99
C PHE A 106 -9.32 8.31 0.32
N GLU A 107 -8.57 8.07 -0.76
CA GLU A 107 -7.82 9.09 -1.52
C GLU A 107 -6.88 9.94 -0.65
N ASP A 108 -6.29 9.33 0.39
CA ASP A 108 -5.47 10.05 1.37
C ASP A 108 -6.19 11.23 2.07
N ASP A 109 -7.53 11.26 2.07
CA ASP A 109 -8.33 12.35 2.65
C ASP A 109 -8.82 12.00 4.07
N PRO A 110 -8.28 12.65 5.12
CA PRO A 110 -8.72 12.44 6.50
C PRO A 110 -10.21 12.72 6.73
N ASN A 111 -10.83 13.59 5.93
CA ASN A 111 -12.26 13.91 6.05
C ASN A 111 -13.13 12.72 5.63
N ARG A 112 -12.71 11.97 4.61
CA ARG A 112 -13.39 10.73 4.19
C ARG A 112 -13.26 9.64 5.24
N VAL A 113 -12.07 9.49 5.83
CA VAL A 113 -11.84 8.56 6.96
C VAL A 113 -12.74 8.92 8.14
N SER A 114 -12.83 10.20 8.49
CA SER A 114 -13.70 10.69 9.57
C SER A 114 -15.18 10.43 9.28
N SER A 115 -15.61 10.62 8.04
CA SER A 115 -16.96 10.31 7.60
C SER A 115 -17.27 8.81 7.66
N ALA A 116 -16.30 7.95 7.34
CA ALA A 116 -16.43 6.50 7.47
C ALA A 116 -16.58 6.07 8.94
N VAL A 117 -15.81 6.69 9.87
CA VAL A 117 -15.99 6.47 11.32
C VAL A 117 -17.40 6.85 11.74
N ASN A 118 -17.88 8.05 11.38
CA ASN A 118 -19.24 8.50 11.68
C ASN A 118 -20.30 7.55 11.11
N TYR A 119 -20.11 7.06 9.87
CA TYR A 119 -21.01 6.10 9.23
C TYR A 119 -21.09 4.78 10.02
N LEU A 120 -19.94 4.20 10.40
CA LEU A 120 -19.88 2.98 11.21
C LEU A 120 -20.56 3.15 12.57
N CYS A 121 -20.51 4.35 13.14
CA CYS A 121 -21.08 4.67 14.43
C CYS A 121 -22.61 4.91 14.43
N ARG A 122 -23.28 5.02 13.27
CA ARG A 122 -24.70 5.45 13.19
C ARG A 122 -25.68 4.59 13.98
N ASN A 123 -25.38 3.30 14.16
CA ASN A 123 -26.22 2.35 14.90
C ASN A 123 -25.54 1.83 16.18
N TYR A 124 -24.49 2.51 16.67
CA TYR A 124 -23.86 2.15 17.94
C TYR A 124 -24.75 2.61 19.10
N ASN A 125 -25.47 1.66 19.71
CA ASN A 125 -26.12 1.87 21.00
C ASN A 125 -25.03 1.91 22.08
N GLY A 126 -24.70 3.12 22.56
CA GLY A 126 -23.56 3.44 23.44
C GLY A 126 -23.48 2.72 24.81
N ALA A 127 -24.20 1.62 25.02
CA ALA A 127 -24.19 0.85 26.26
C ALA A 127 -23.28 -0.39 26.25
N LYS A 128 -22.66 -0.78 25.11
CA LYS A 128 -21.79 -1.98 25.05
C LYS A 128 -20.38 -1.80 24.49
N ASP A 129 -20.09 -0.75 23.73
CA ASP A 129 -18.82 -0.61 23.02
C ASP A 129 -18.02 0.60 23.51
N LYS A 130 -17.01 0.34 24.35
CA LYS A 130 -16.10 1.33 24.98
C LYS A 130 -15.25 2.16 24.00
N VAL A 131 -15.38 1.96 22.69
CA VAL A 131 -14.47 2.52 21.68
C VAL A 131 -14.76 4.00 21.37
N LEU A 132 -15.97 4.49 21.66
CA LEU A 132 -16.41 5.82 21.21
C LEU A 132 -16.38 6.92 22.30
N GLU A 133 -16.02 6.60 23.55
CA GLU A 133 -16.04 7.58 24.65
C GLU A 133 -15.01 8.72 24.48
N ASN A 134 -13.94 8.50 23.69
CA ASN A 134 -12.81 9.44 23.58
C ASN A 134 -12.60 10.05 22.18
N TRP A 135 -13.55 9.88 21.23
CA TRP A 135 -13.40 10.46 19.87
C TRP A 135 -14.07 11.84 19.77
N PRO A 136 -13.33 12.95 19.55
CA PRO A 136 -13.83 14.30 19.87
C PRO A 136 -14.98 14.86 19.04
N ASN A 137 -15.51 14.18 18.01
CA ASN A 137 -16.44 14.82 17.05
C ASN A 137 -17.47 13.87 16.44
N ILE A 138 -17.94 12.86 17.18
CA ILE A 138 -19.14 12.15 16.74
C ILE A 138 -20.31 13.13 16.90
N GLN A 139 -20.67 13.82 15.82
CA GLN A 139 -21.97 14.47 15.75
C GLN A 139 -23.00 13.36 15.87
N ARG A 140 -23.53 13.15 17.09
CA ARG A 140 -24.77 12.45 17.34
C ARG A 140 -25.88 13.25 16.66
N ARG A 141 -25.98 13.16 15.33
CA ARG A 141 -27.20 13.57 14.65
C ARG A 141 -28.25 12.54 15.07
N SER A 142 -28.98 12.91 16.11
CA SER A 142 -30.21 12.27 16.55
C SER A 142 -31.04 11.99 15.31
N ILE A 143 -31.18 10.70 14.97
CA ILE A 143 -32.11 10.24 13.94
C ILE A 143 -33.56 10.32 14.50
N PHE A 144 -33.73 10.79 15.75
CA PHE A 144 -35.01 10.86 16.46
C PHE A 144 -35.55 12.28 16.70
N GLU A 145 -34.87 13.33 16.24
CA GLU A 145 -35.41 14.70 16.27
C GLU A 145 -36.04 15.05 14.92
N LYS A 146 -37.22 14.48 14.67
CA LYS A 146 -38.31 15.06 13.88
C LYS A 146 -39.48 14.08 13.87
N ASN A 147 -40.47 14.40 14.69
CA ASN A 147 -41.91 14.41 14.38
C ASN A 147 -42.65 14.57 15.71
N GLY A 148 -42.55 15.78 16.28
CA GLY A 148 -43.65 16.31 17.06
C GLY A 148 -44.61 16.91 16.05
N ASP A 149 -45.71 16.23 15.81
CA ASP A 149 -46.97 16.81 15.35
C ASP A 149 -48.07 15.91 15.94
N GLU A 150 -48.62 16.40 17.05
CA GLU A 150 -49.92 15.99 17.56
C GLU A 150 -50.97 16.42 16.52
N GLU A 151 -51.63 15.47 15.87
CA GLU A 151 -52.97 15.71 15.34
C GLU A 151 -53.94 14.72 15.99
N HIS A 152 -54.76 15.29 16.87
CA HIS A 152 -56.00 14.73 17.36
C HIS A 152 -56.90 14.33 16.19
N PHE A 153 -57.48 13.14 16.28
CA PHE A 153 -58.78 12.87 15.67
C PHE A 153 -59.65 12.19 16.75
N GLU A 154 -60.66 12.92 17.21
CA GLU A 154 -61.94 12.36 17.65
C GLU A 154 -62.72 11.86 16.44
#